data_AF-A0A6P8R808-F1
#
_entry.id   AF-A0A6P8R808-F1
#
_cell.length_a   1.000
_cell.length_b   1.000
_cell.length_c   1.000
_cell.angle_alpha   90.00
_cell.angle_beta   90.00
_cell.angle_gamma   90.00
#
_symmetry.space_group_name_H-M   'P 1'
#
loop_
_entity.id
_entity.type
_entity.pdbx_description
1 polymer ?
#
loop_
_entity_poly.entity_id
_entity_poly.type
_entity_poly.pdbx_seq_one_letter_code
_entity_poly.pdbx_strand_id
1 'polypeptide(L)'
;MADWALRARGLRGLLLDISGVLYDSGGEEGLGSAIAGSVEAVRRIKQSGLKLRFCTNETQATRTKFVQKLQQLGFDMSEKEVIAPAPAACQILQERGLHPYLVVHDALVPEFDSVDKSNPNCVVLGDAANNFSYENLNRAFQILIGLETPILFSLGKGRYYKETDGLKLDVGVYMKALEALMIGDDIVNDVGGAQQCGIGALLVRTGKFRPSDEQHPKVKADGYVANLAEAVDILLEQLQQ
;
A
#
# COMPACT_ATOMS: atom_id res chain seq x y z
N MET A 1 -8.00 2.69 38.62
CA MET A 1 -7.13 2.39 37.45
C MET A 1 -8.03 2.24 36.23
N ALA A 2 -7.64 2.78 35.08
CA ALA A 2 -8.39 2.58 33.84
C ALA A 2 -8.39 1.09 33.43
N ASP A 3 -9.47 0.62 32.79
CA ASP A 3 -9.68 -0.79 32.43
C ASP A 3 -8.51 -1.39 31.62
N TRP A 4 -7.92 -0.59 30.72
CA TRP A 4 -6.78 -1.02 29.92
C TRP A 4 -5.53 -1.36 30.76
N ALA A 5 -5.33 -0.70 31.91
CA ALA A 5 -4.17 -0.94 32.76
C ALA A 5 -4.27 -2.28 33.51
N LEU A 6 -5.49 -2.77 33.77
CA LEU A 6 -5.72 -4.10 34.30
C LEU A 6 -5.42 -5.17 33.23
N ARG A 7 -5.78 -4.90 31.98
CA ARG A 7 -5.47 -5.77 30.81
C ARG A 7 -3.98 -5.81 30.48
N ALA A 8 -3.23 -4.80 30.88
CA ALA A 8 -1.77 -4.74 30.70
C ALA A 8 -0.98 -5.70 31.62
N ARG A 9 -1.63 -6.34 32.60
CA ARG A 9 -0.99 -7.33 33.46
C ARG A 9 -0.55 -8.54 32.63
N GLY A 10 0.75 -8.84 32.69
CA GLY A 10 1.34 -9.97 31.96
C GLY A 10 1.75 -9.67 30.51
N LEU A 11 1.69 -8.40 30.07
CA LEU A 11 2.25 -8.00 28.78
C LEU A 11 3.75 -8.37 28.70
N ARG A 12 4.14 -8.91 27.55
CA ARG A 12 5.54 -9.27 27.25
C ARG A 12 6.19 -8.40 26.17
N GLY A 13 5.41 -7.52 25.54
CA GLY A 13 5.92 -6.62 24.52
C GLY A 13 4.95 -5.51 24.15
N LEU A 14 5.47 -4.54 23.41
CA LEU A 14 4.78 -3.34 22.94
C LEU A 14 5.12 -3.09 21.48
N LEU A 15 4.10 -2.70 20.73
CA LEU A 15 4.20 -2.15 19.38
C LEU A 15 3.83 -0.68 19.47
N LEU A 16 4.74 0.20 19.08
CA LEU A 16 4.51 1.64 19.10
C LEU A 16 4.47 2.19 17.69
N ASP A 17 3.43 2.96 17.39
CA ASP A 17 3.46 3.89 16.26
C ASP A 17 4.53 4.98 16.51
N ILE A 18 4.98 5.64 15.45
CA ILE A 18 6.05 6.64 15.50
C ILE A 18 5.48 8.05 15.33
N SER A 19 4.82 8.34 14.21
CA SER A 19 4.32 9.68 13.90
C SER A 19 3.10 10.02 14.74
N GLY A 20 3.08 11.18 15.39
CA GLY A 20 2.01 11.60 16.31
C GLY A 20 2.02 10.89 17.67
N VAL A 21 2.97 9.95 17.90
CA VAL A 21 3.15 9.24 19.18
C VAL A 21 4.52 9.52 19.78
N LEU A 22 5.57 9.29 19.02
CA LEU A 22 6.95 9.61 19.42
C LEU A 22 7.37 10.98 18.92
N TYR A 23 6.97 11.31 17.69
CA TYR A 23 7.53 12.40 16.91
C TYR A 23 6.46 13.12 16.09
N ASP A 24 6.58 14.43 15.97
CA ASP A 24 5.79 15.24 15.05
C ASP A 24 6.62 15.65 13.84
N SER A 25 6.11 15.33 12.65
CA SER A 25 6.71 15.70 11.36
C SER A 25 6.64 17.19 11.04
N GLY A 26 5.78 17.94 11.75
CA GLY A 26 5.67 19.39 11.63
C GLY A 26 6.84 20.10 12.31
N GLY A 27 7.59 20.90 11.55
CA GLY A 27 8.66 21.76 12.03
C GLY A 27 9.36 22.49 10.89
N GLU A 28 9.88 23.69 11.15
CA GLU A 28 10.78 24.37 10.21
C GLU A 28 12.03 23.48 10.03
N GLU A 29 12.42 23.23 8.77
CA GLU A 29 13.64 22.49 8.36
C GLU A 29 13.59 20.94 8.32
N GLY A 30 12.41 20.30 8.28
CA GLY A 30 12.27 18.90 7.83
C GLY A 30 12.76 17.79 8.78
N LEU A 31 13.43 18.14 9.88
CA LEU A 31 13.78 17.21 10.96
C LEU A 31 12.59 16.94 11.90
N GLY A 32 11.66 17.89 12.06
CA GLY A 32 10.53 17.87 13.01
C GLY A 32 10.96 17.81 14.48
N SER A 33 10.06 17.40 15.39
CA SER A 33 10.34 17.43 16.83
C SER A 33 9.85 16.20 17.60
N ALA A 34 10.60 15.80 18.64
CA ALA A 34 10.13 14.75 19.54
C ALA A 34 8.96 15.26 20.38
N ILE A 35 7.91 14.44 20.50
CA ILE A 35 6.77 14.72 21.36
C ILE A 35 7.22 14.75 22.82
N ALA A 36 6.70 15.69 23.60
CA ALA A 36 7.14 15.90 24.99
C ALA A 36 7.10 14.61 25.82
N GLY A 37 8.27 14.21 26.36
CA GLY A 37 8.42 13.02 27.20
C GLY A 37 8.50 11.69 26.46
N SER A 38 8.37 11.65 25.13
CA SER A 38 8.38 10.39 24.35
C SER A 38 9.75 9.72 24.38
N VAL A 39 10.85 10.47 24.28
CA VAL A 39 12.23 9.96 24.37
C VAL A 39 12.46 9.25 25.71
N GLU A 40 12.07 9.88 26.81
CA GLU A 40 12.14 9.31 28.16
C GLU A 40 11.24 8.07 28.30
N ALA A 41 10.04 8.08 27.71
CA ALA A 41 9.14 6.94 27.72
C ALA A 41 9.75 5.72 26.99
N VAL A 42 10.32 5.90 25.80
CA VAL A 42 10.97 4.82 25.04
C VAL A 42 12.10 4.19 25.85
N ARG A 43 12.96 5.01 26.48
CA ARG A 43 14.04 4.50 27.33
C ARG A 43 13.53 3.70 28.53
N ARG A 44 12.50 4.19 29.22
CA ARG A 44 11.88 3.46 30.35
C ARG A 44 11.28 2.13 29.91
N ILE A 45 10.63 2.08 28.74
CA ILE A 45 10.09 0.84 28.18
C ILE A 45 11.21 -0.15 27.88
N LYS A 46 12.30 0.28 27.23
CA LYS A 46 13.46 -0.60 26.95
C LYS A 46 14.09 -1.15 28.24
N GLN A 47 14.16 -0.35 29.30
CA GLN A 47 14.69 -0.76 30.61
C GLN A 47 13.75 -1.68 31.41
N SER A 48 12.47 -1.78 31.03
CA SER A 48 11.48 -2.59 31.75
C SER A 48 11.57 -4.10 31.47
N GLY A 49 12.35 -4.52 30.47
CA GLY A 49 12.43 -5.92 30.00
C GLY A 49 11.32 -6.32 29.02
N LEU A 50 10.41 -5.41 28.67
CA LEU A 50 9.43 -5.63 27.60
C LEU A 50 10.11 -5.68 26.23
N LYS A 51 9.64 -6.58 25.35
CA LYS A 51 10.04 -6.56 23.93
C LYS A 51 9.40 -5.38 23.23
N LEU A 52 10.20 -4.44 22.73
CA LEU A 52 9.73 -3.26 22.02
C LEU A 52 9.95 -3.38 20.50
N ARG A 53 8.93 -3.00 19.74
CA ARG A 53 8.98 -2.83 18.29
C ARG A 53 8.25 -1.55 17.90
N PHE A 54 8.72 -0.91 16.85
CA PHE A 54 8.15 0.32 16.32
C PHE A 54 7.55 0.04 14.94
N CYS A 55 6.37 0.56 14.69
CA CYS A 55 5.65 0.44 13.42
C CYS A 55 5.52 1.83 12.81
N THR A 56 5.69 1.93 11.50
CA THR A 56 5.48 3.18 10.77
C THR A 56 4.89 2.88 9.40
N ASN A 57 4.17 3.86 8.85
CA ASN A 57 3.72 3.87 7.46
C ASN A 57 4.63 4.76 6.58
N GLU A 58 5.84 5.08 7.04
CA GLU A 58 6.82 5.86 6.29
C GLU A 58 7.18 5.19 4.96
N THR A 59 6.99 5.92 3.85
CA THR A 59 7.26 5.45 2.48
C THR A 59 7.97 6.48 1.61
N GLN A 60 8.44 7.60 2.18
CA GLN A 60 9.20 8.61 1.45
C GLN A 60 10.71 8.49 1.64
N ALA A 61 11.17 7.73 2.65
CA ALA A 61 12.59 7.51 2.93
C ALA A 61 12.90 6.05 3.31
N THR A 62 14.13 5.61 3.04
CA THR A 62 14.64 4.32 3.54
C THR A 62 14.51 4.21 5.06
N ARG A 63 14.30 2.99 5.58
CA ARG A 63 14.26 2.69 7.02
C ARG A 63 15.52 3.18 7.74
N THR A 64 16.69 3.03 7.12
CA THR A 64 17.96 3.51 7.67
C THR A 64 17.94 5.02 7.93
N LYS A 65 17.62 5.82 6.90
CA LYS A 65 17.53 7.29 7.04
C LYS A 65 16.47 7.71 8.05
N PHE A 66 15.33 7.03 8.08
CA PHE A 66 14.26 7.33 9.04
C PHE A 66 14.70 7.04 10.49
N VAL A 67 15.39 5.93 10.73
CA VAL A 67 15.97 5.62 12.05
C VAL A 67 17.03 6.63 12.44
N GLN A 68 17.93 7.01 11.53
CA GLN A 68 18.96 8.03 11.79
C GLN A 68 18.33 9.36 12.19
N LYS A 69 17.23 9.76 11.52
CA LYS A 69 16.45 10.95 11.88
C LYS A 69 15.91 10.86 13.32
N LEU A 70 15.31 9.73 13.70
CA LEU A 70 14.82 9.54 15.07
C LEU A 70 15.95 9.51 16.10
N GLN A 71 17.12 8.95 15.76
CA GLN A 71 18.30 8.98 16.63
C GLN A 71 18.78 10.41 16.88
N GLN A 72 18.75 11.29 15.88
CA GLN A 72 19.09 12.72 16.04
C GLN A 72 18.13 13.45 17.00
N LEU A 73 16.89 12.96 17.11
CA LEU A 73 15.88 13.47 18.06
C LEU A 73 16.01 12.86 19.47
N GLY A 74 17.04 12.02 19.69
CA GLY A 74 17.36 11.44 20.99
C GLY A 74 16.75 10.06 21.26
N PHE A 75 16.07 9.45 20.28
CA PHE A 75 15.54 8.09 20.45
C PHE A 75 16.65 7.05 20.34
N ASP A 76 16.82 6.25 21.39
CA ASP A 76 17.56 4.99 21.29
C ASP A 76 16.72 4.00 20.45
N MET A 77 17.06 3.85 19.18
CA MET A 77 16.34 3.01 18.23
C MET A 77 17.30 2.43 17.19
N SER A 78 17.08 1.18 16.80
CA SER A 78 17.81 0.50 15.72
C SER A 78 16.87 0.07 14.60
N GLU A 79 17.41 -0.11 13.39
CA GLU A 79 16.64 -0.53 12.21
C GLU A 79 15.90 -1.85 12.39
N LYS A 80 16.47 -2.78 13.18
CA LYS A 80 15.85 -4.09 13.48
C LYS A 80 14.62 -3.97 14.38
N GLU A 81 14.46 -2.85 15.07
CA GLU A 81 13.30 -2.59 15.92
C GLU A 81 12.17 -1.92 15.13
N VAL A 82 12.44 -1.39 13.93
CA VAL A 82 11.47 -0.68 13.08
C VAL A 82 10.91 -1.58 11.98
N ILE A 83 9.59 -1.68 11.97
CA ILE A 83 8.79 -2.33 10.93
C ILE A 83 8.21 -1.23 10.05
N ALA A 84 8.58 -1.24 8.78
CA ALA A 84 8.14 -0.29 7.77
C ALA A 84 7.66 -1.05 6.52
N PRO A 85 6.84 -0.44 5.65
CA PRO A 85 6.21 -1.15 4.53
C PRO A 85 7.22 -1.58 3.46
N ALA A 86 8.17 -0.73 3.10
CA ALA A 86 9.09 -0.99 1.99
C ALA A 86 10.02 -2.21 2.22
N PRO A 87 10.67 -2.39 3.39
CA PRO A 87 11.41 -3.62 3.68
C PRO A 87 10.54 -4.88 3.63
N ALA A 88 9.29 -4.80 4.08
CA ALA A 88 8.35 -5.93 4.02
C ALA A 88 7.97 -6.27 2.57
N ALA A 89 7.74 -5.25 1.73
CA ALA A 89 7.50 -5.44 0.31
C ALA A 89 8.71 -6.07 -0.39
N CYS A 90 9.94 -5.61 -0.10
CA CYS A 90 11.17 -6.20 -0.65
C CYS A 90 11.27 -7.69 -0.34
N GLN A 91 10.98 -8.10 0.89
CA GLN A 91 10.97 -9.50 1.29
C GLN A 91 9.97 -10.32 0.44
N ILE A 92 8.74 -9.84 0.28
CA ILE A 92 7.71 -10.52 -0.52
C ILE A 92 8.12 -10.62 -1.99
N LEU A 93 8.69 -9.54 -2.55
CA LEU A 93 9.16 -9.51 -3.94
C LEU A 93 10.26 -10.56 -4.17
N GLN A 94 11.21 -10.66 -3.25
CA GLN A 94 12.30 -11.65 -3.32
C GLN A 94 11.78 -13.08 -3.16
N GLU A 95 10.93 -13.34 -2.17
CA GLU A 95 10.34 -14.66 -1.92
C GLU A 95 9.52 -15.17 -3.12
N ARG A 96 8.92 -14.26 -3.88
CA ARG A 96 8.07 -14.58 -5.04
C ARG A 96 8.79 -14.43 -6.39
N GLY A 97 10.04 -13.99 -6.42
CA GLY A 97 10.78 -13.72 -7.67
C GLY A 97 10.12 -12.65 -8.54
N LEU A 98 9.57 -11.60 -7.93
CA LEU A 98 8.88 -10.52 -8.62
C LEU A 98 9.80 -9.33 -8.89
N HIS A 99 9.64 -8.72 -10.05
CA HIS A 99 10.41 -7.58 -10.52
C HIS A 99 9.49 -6.36 -10.61
N PRO A 100 9.61 -5.39 -9.69
CA PRO A 100 8.66 -4.30 -9.63
C PRO A 100 9.01 -3.15 -10.58
N TYR A 101 7.98 -2.57 -11.18
CA TYR A 101 8.01 -1.17 -11.54
C TYR A 101 7.62 -0.33 -10.32
N LEU A 102 8.52 0.56 -9.91
CA LEU A 102 8.37 1.36 -8.70
C LEU A 102 7.75 2.71 -9.03
N VAL A 103 6.65 3.04 -8.34
CA VAL A 103 6.12 4.41 -8.25
C VAL A 103 6.18 4.80 -6.78
N VAL A 104 7.36 5.25 -6.37
CA VAL A 104 7.71 5.60 -4.98
C VAL A 104 8.51 6.89 -4.95
N HIS A 105 8.71 7.46 -3.76
CA HIS A 105 9.59 8.62 -3.60
C HIS A 105 11.05 8.27 -3.91
N ASP A 106 11.79 9.20 -4.53
CA ASP A 106 13.20 8.98 -4.93
C ASP A 106 14.09 8.59 -3.74
N ALA A 107 13.84 9.17 -2.57
CA ALA A 107 14.62 8.85 -1.36
C ALA A 107 14.29 7.47 -0.75
N LEU A 108 13.24 6.79 -1.23
CA LEU A 108 12.93 5.42 -0.88
C LEU A 108 13.53 4.40 -1.86
N VAL A 109 13.81 4.77 -3.11
CA VAL A 109 14.32 3.86 -4.16
C VAL A 109 15.49 2.97 -3.69
N PRO A 110 16.50 3.46 -2.94
CA PRO A 110 17.61 2.61 -2.48
C PRO A 110 17.20 1.44 -1.56
N GLU A 111 16.04 1.51 -0.89
CA GLU A 111 15.51 0.39 -0.10
C GLU A 111 15.25 -0.85 -0.99
N PHE A 112 14.94 -0.63 -2.26
CA PHE A 112 14.66 -1.67 -3.25
C PHE A 112 15.90 -2.12 -4.04
N ASP A 113 17.12 -1.72 -3.67
CA ASP A 113 18.35 -2.07 -4.40
C ASP A 113 18.59 -3.58 -4.50
N SER A 114 18.11 -4.33 -3.51
CA SER A 114 18.22 -5.79 -3.44
C SER A 114 17.19 -6.55 -4.30
N VAL A 115 16.30 -5.84 -5.00
CA VAL A 115 15.26 -6.42 -5.86
C VAL A 115 15.60 -6.14 -7.33
N ASP A 116 15.50 -7.15 -8.20
CA ASP A 116 15.64 -6.94 -9.64
C ASP A 116 14.45 -6.12 -10.17
N LYS A 117 14.73 -5.08 -10.95
CA LYS A 117 13.74 -4.15 -11.53
C LYS A 117 13.66 -4.28 -13.05
N SER A 118 14.42 -5.20 -13.64
CA SER A 118 14.40 -5.48 -15.06
C SER A 118 13.16 -6.28 -15.45
N ASN A 119 12.60 -6.01 -16.64
CA ASN A 119 11.40 -6.68 -17.17
C ASN A 119 10.26 -6.80 -16.13
N PRO A 120 9.64 -5.68 -15.74
CA PRO A 120 8.74 -5.65 -14.58
C PRO A 120 7.52 -6.53 -14.77
N ASN A 121 7.19 -7.31 -13.74
CA ASN A 121 6.04 -8.22 -13.68
C ASN A 121 5.08 -7.92 -12.51
N CYS A 122 5.31 -6.81 -11.81
CA CYS A 122 4.39 -6.24 -10.84
C CYS A 122 4.61 -4.73 -10.72
N VAL A 123 3.69 -4.03 -10.05
CA VAL A 123 3.83 -2.61 -9.70
C VAL A 123 3.85 -2.46 -8.19
N VAL A 124 4.71 -1.58 -7.68
CA VAL A 124 4.73 -1.18 -6.25
C VAL A 124 4.48 0.32 -6.18
N LEU A 125 3.45 0.71 -5.44
CA LEU A 125 3.13 2.10 -5.12
C LEU A 125 3.50 2.41 -3.68
N GLY A 126 4.22 3.49 -3.46
CA GLY A 126 4.37 4.17 -2.17
C GLY A 126 3.97 5.63 -2.34
N ASP A 127 4.00 6.41 -1.26
CA ASP A 127 3.92 7.85 -1.41
C ASP A 127 5.06 8.33 -2.31
N ALA A 128 4.72 8.81 -3.50
CA ALA A 128 5.64 9.09 -4.59
C ALA A 128 5.81 10.60 -4.82
N ALA A 129 5.08 11.47 -4.10
CA ALA A 129 5.08 12.91 -4.31
C ALA A 129 5.02 13.28 -5.82
N ASN A 130 6.05 13.96 -6.35
CA ASN A 130 6.11 14.35 -7.76
C ASN A 130 6.15 13.17 -8.74
N ASN A 131 6.52 11.97 -8.28
CA ASN A 131 6.51 10.77 -9.09
C ASN A 131 5.09 10.20 -9.31
N PHE A 132 4.07 10.74 -8.64
CA PHE A 132 2.66 10.57 -9.05
C PHE A 132 2.33 11.42 -10.29
N SER A 133 3.09 11.22 -11.36
CA SER A 133 2.89 11.86 -12.65
C SER A 133 2.01 11.02 -13.55
N TYR A 134 1.37 11.65 -14.54
CA TYR A 134 0.64 10.93 -15.58
C TYR A 134 1.53 9.91 -16.28
N GLU A 135 2.77 10.27 -16.60
CA GLU A 135 3.72 9.38 -17.26
C GLU A 135 3.98 8.11 -16.43
N ASN A 136 4.30 8.27 -15.14
CA ASN A 136 4.61 7.13 -14.27
C ASN A 136 3.39 6.25 -14.00
N LEU A 137 2.22 6.86 -13.77
CA LEU A 137 0.98 6.13 -13.54
C LEU A 137 0.49 5.44 -14.81
N ASN A 138 0.59 6.08 -15.97
CA ASN A 138 0.25 5.48 -17.25
C ASN A 138 1.21 4.32 -17.60
N ARG A 139 2.50 4.44 -17.26
CA ARG A 139 3.46 3.34 -17.37
C ARG A 139 3.11 2.18 -16.43
N ALA A 140 2.75 2.46 -15.18
CA ALA A 140 2.29 1.44 -14.24
C ALA A 140 1.04 0.72 -14.76
N PHE A 141 0.05 1.47 -15.23
CA PHE A 141 -1.14 0.95 -15.89
C PHE A 141 -0.78 0.08 -17.10
N GLN A 142 0.10 0.54 -17.99
CA GLN A 142 0.58 -0.21 -19.16
C GLN A 142 1.32 -1.51 -18.82
N ILE A 143 1.93 -1.59 -17.64
CA ILE A 143 2.54 -2.83 -17.15
C ILE A 143 1.44 -3.76 -16.63
N LEU A 144 0.60 -3.29 -15.72
CA LEU A 144 -0.50 -4.09 -15.15
C LEU A 144 -1.41 -4.66 -16.22
N ILE A 145 -1.76 -3.84 -17.21
CA ILE A 145 -2.64 -4.18 -18.32
C ILE A 145 -2.05 -5.26 -19.22
N GLY A 146 -0.72 -5.32 -19.33
CA GLY A 146 -0.02 -6.27 -20.20
C GLY A 146 0.32 -7.60 -19.53
N LEU A 147 0.03 -7.77 -18.24
CA LEU A 147 0.32 -8.99 -17.49
C LEU A 147 -0.88 -9.93 -17.51
N GLU A 148 -0.64 -11.23 -17.71
CA GLU A 148 -1.66 -12.27 -17.61
C GLU A 148 -2.25 -12.35 -16.19
N THR A 149 -1.43 -12.08 -15.17
CA THR A 149 -1.88 -11.96 -13.78
C THR A 149 -1.29 -10.67 -13.19
N PRO A 150 -2.08 -9.58 -13.16
CA PRO A 150 -1.64 -8.31 -12.61
C PRO A 150 -1.36 -8.41 -11.11
N ILE A 151 -0.21 -7.89 -10.69
CA ILE A 151 0.16 -7.82 -9.27
C ILE A 151 0.47 -6.37 -8.93
N LEU A 152 -0.35 -5.79 -8.06
CA LEU A 152 -0.21 -4.43 -7.54
C LEU A 152 0.02 -4.48 -6.04
N PHE A 153 1.16 -3.96 -5.60
CA PHE A 153 1.44 -3.72 -4.18
C PHE A 153 1.25 -2.24 -3.86
N SER A 154 0.59 -1.97 -2.74
CA SER A 154 0.55 -0.63 -2.15
C SER A 154 1.22 -0.66 -0.78
N LEU A 155 2.15 0.25 -0.56
CA LEU A 155 2.86 0.41 0.72
C LEU A 155 2.00 1.15 1.77
N GLY A 156 0.83 1.64 1.38
CA GLY A 156 -0.15 2.27 2.26
C GLY A 156 -1.56 2.20 1.68
N LYS A 157 -2.56 2.62 2.45
CA LYS A 157 -3.97 2.70 2.01
C LYS A 157 -4.66 4.00 2.42
N GLY A 158 -3.90 4.97 2.93
CA GLY A 158 -4.45 6.25 3.32
C GLY A 158 -4.94 7.02 2.11
N ARG A 159 -5.96 7.86 2.32
CA ARG A 159 -6.51 8.73 1.26
C ARG A 159 -5.83 10.09 1.21
N TYR A 160 -5.43 10.58 2.38
CA TYR A 160 -4.78 11.86 2.55
C TYR A 160 -4.04 11.88 3.88
N TYR A 161 -3.07 12.79 3.98
CA TYR A 161 -2.37 13.12 5.20
C TYR A 161 -2.23 14.65 5.33
N LYS A 162 -1.81 15.13 6.50
CA LYS A 162 -1.66 16.57 6.77
C LYS A 162 -0.18 16.95 6.76
N GLU A 163 0.17 17.94 5.95
CA GLU A 163 1.45 18.65 6.00
C GLU A 163 1.27 20.10 6.49
N THR A 164 2.36 20.85 6.52
CA THR A 164 2.40 22.25 6.95
C THR A 164 1.57 23.19 6.06
N ASP A 165 1.47 22.89 4.76
CA ASP A 165 0.77 23.68 3.76
C ASP A 165 -0.69 23.22 3.50
N GLY A 166 -1.12 22.10 4.06
CA GLY A 166 -2.49 21.62 3.94
C GLY A 166 -2.64 20.10 3.93
N LEU A 167 -3.80 19.63 3.47
CA LEU A 167 -4.05 18.21 3.21
C LEU A 167 -3.43 17.83 1.87
N LYS A 168 -2.69 16.73 1.85
CA LYS A 168 -2.11 16.13 0.64
C LYS A 168 -2.73 14.78 0.36
N LEU A 169 -2.85 14.44 -0.92
CA LEU A 169 -3.31 13.10 -1.33
C LEU A 169 -2.25 12.08 -0.94
N ASP A 170 -2.72 10.90 -0.51
CA ASP A 170 -1.87 9.77 -0.15
C ASP A 170 -2.01 8.66 -1.21
N VAL A 171 -1.12 7.67 -1.17
CA VAL A 171 -0.97 6.56 -2.13
C VAL A 171 -2.28 5.82 -2.40
N GLY A 172 -3.19 5.74 -1.43
CA GLY A 172 -4.45 5.00 -1.58
C GLY A 172 -5.35 5.54 -2.70
N VAL A 173 -5.28 6.84 -3.00
CA VAL A 173 -6.06 7.42 -4.12
C VAL A 173 -5.52 6.95 -5.47
N TYR A 174 -4.19 6.89 -5.60
CA TYR A 174 -3.53 6.43 -6.82
C TYR A 174 -3.62 4.92 -7.01
N MET A 175 -3.55 4.17 -5.91
CA MET A 175 -3.82 2.73 -5.91
C MET A 175 -5.22 2.46 -6.44
N LYS A 176 -6.24 3.16 -5.92
CA LYS A 176 -7.63 3.01 -6.39
C LYS A 176 -7.81 3.41 -7.86
N ALA A 177 -7.00 4.34 -8.38
CA ALA A 177 -7.04 4.70 -9.78
C ALA A 177 -6.46 3.61 -10.71
N LEU A 178 -5.59 2.74 -10.18
CA LEU A 178 -5.01 1.61 -10.93
C LEU A 178 -5.78 0.29 -10.70
N GLU A 179 -6.63 0.22 -9.67
CA GLU A 179 -7.61 -0.85 -9.51
C GLU A 179 -8.80 -0.58 -10.42
N ALA A 180 -9.02 -1.45 -11.41
CA ALA A 180 -10.18 -1.34 -12.29
C ALA A 180 -10.91 -2.68 -12.37
N LEU A 181 -12.22 -2.57 -12.54
CA LEU A 181 -13.10 -3.68 -12.87
C LEU A 181 -13.96 -3.26 -14.06
N MET A 182 -13.92 -4.03 -15.14
CA MET A 182 -14.82 -3.86 -16.28
C MET A 182 -16.14 -4.56 -15.99
N ILE A 183 -17.26 -3.92 -16.30
CA ILE A 183 -18.59 -4.54 -16.30
C ILE A 183 -19.14 -4.35 -17.71
N GLY A 184 -19.35 -5.44 -18.44
CA GLY A 184 -19.77 -5.38 -19.84
C GLY A 184 -20.73 -6.49 -20.23
N ASP A 185 -21.40 -6.35 -21.38
CA ASP A 185 -22.37 -7.30 -21.91
C ASP A 185 -21.81 -8.16 -23.05
N ASP A 186 -20.61 -7.86 -23.54
CA ASP A 186 -19.92 -8.58 -24.60
C ASP A 186 -18.71 -9.37 -24.07
N ILE A 187 -18.77 -10.70 -24.16
CA ILE A 187 -17.72 -11.60 -23.65
C ILE A 187 -16.37 -11.39 -24.32
N VAL A 188 -16.32 -10.97 -25.59
CA VAL A 188 -15.05 -10.81 -26.31
C VAL A 188 -14.56 -9.38 -26.19
N ASN A 189 -15.42 -8.40 -26.48
CA ASN A 189 -15.01 -7.01 -26.61
C ASN A 189 -14.84 -6.34 -25.25
N ASP A 190 -15.78 -6.53 -24.33
CA ASP A 190 -15.72 -5.90 -23.02
C ASP A 190 -14.89 -6.73 -22.07
N VAL A 191 -15.29 -7.99 -21.86
CA VAL A 191 -14.63 -8.88 -20.89
C VAL A 191 -13.26 -9.29 -21.42
N GLY A 192 -13.19 -9.89 -22.61
CA GLY A 192 -11.93 -10.30 -23.21
C GLY A 192 -10.98 -9.12 -23.47
N GLY A 193 -11.53 -7.95 -23.84
CA GLY A 193 -10.76 -6.72 -24.02
C GLY A 193 -10.19 -6.21 -22.71
N ALA A 194 -10.98 -6.19 -21.63
CA ALA A 194 -10.53 -5.81 -20.30
C ALA A 194 -9.53 -6.81 -19.71
N GLN A 195 -9.70 -8.12 -19.95
CA GLN A 195 -8.79 -9.14 -19.44
C GLN A 195 -7.46 -9.20 -20.19
N GLN A 196 -7.46 -8.96 -21.51
CA GLN A 196 -6.22 -8.67 -22.26
C GLN A 196 -5.51 -7.42 -21.73
N CYS A 197 -6.29 -6.62 -21.02
CA CYS A 197 -5.89 -5.43 -20.32
C CYS A 197 -5.71 -5.69 -18.79
N GLY A 198 -5.57 -6.92 -18.30
CA GLY A 198 -5.33 -7.16 -16.87
C GLY A 198 -6.38 -6.54 -15.91
N ILE A 199 -7.54 -6.17 -16.42
CA ILE A 199 -8.65 -5.60 -15.66
C ILE A 199 -9.60 -6.75 -15.39
N GLY A 200 -9.92 -6.98 -14.12
CA GLY A 200 -10.95 -7.95 -13.76
C GLY A 200 -12.26 -7.57 -14.44
N ALA A 201 -13.01 -8.54 -14.94
CA ALA A 201 -14.17 -8.25 -15.76
C ALA A 201 -15.38 -9.12 -15.38
N LEU A 202 -16.49 -8.45 -15.08
CA LEU A 202 -17.80 -9.06 -14.89
C LEU A 202 -18.60 -9.01 -16.19
N LEU A 203 -19.20 -10.14 -16.56
CA LEU A 203 -20.16 -10.21 -17.65
C LEU A 203 -21.58 -10.05 -17.08
N VAL A 204 -22.32 -9.04 -17.55
CA VAL A 204 -23.76 -8.93 -17.26
C VAL A 204 -24.57 -9.79 -18.24
N ARG A 205 -25.64 -10.42 -17.77
CA ARG A 205 -26.55 -11.23 -18.60
C ARG A 205 -27.62 -10.43 -19.35
N THR A 206 -27.45 -9.11 -19.40
CA THR A 206 -28.25 -8.19 -20.22
C THR A 206 -27.57 -7.90 -21.55
N GLY A 207 -28.27 -7.27 -22.50
CA GLY A 207 -27.64 -6.76 -23.73
C GLY A 207 -27.27 -7.85 -24.74
N LYS A 208 -26.03 -7.85 -25.20
CA LYS A 208 -25.48 -8.77 -26.21
C LYS A 208 -25.17 -10.18 -25.69
N PHE A 209 -25.24 -10.38 -24.38
CA PHE A 209 -24.99 -11.67 -23.73
C PHE A 209 -25.79 -12.81 -24.36
N ARG A 210 -25.13 -13.97 -24.48
CA ARG A 210 -25.74 -15.25 -24.83
C ARG A 210 -25.39 -16.28 -23.77
N PRO A 211 -26.28 -17.22 -23.42
CA PRO A 211 -25.96 -18.29 -22.47
C PRO A 211 -24.71 -19.12 -22.82
N SER A 212 -24.38 -19.21 -24.12
CA SER A 212 -23.15 -19.86 -24.58
C SER A 212 -21.86 -19.14 -24.17
N ASP A 213 -21.93 -17.85 -23.84
CA ASP A 213 -20.77 -17.01 -23.53
C ASP A 213 -20.12 -17.42 -22.20
N GLU A 214 -20.87 -18.00 -21.27
CA GLU A 214 -20.31 -18.56 -20.03
C GLU A 214 -19.41 -19.79 -20.29
N GLN A 215 -19.55 -20.40 -21.47
CA GLN A 215 -18.75 -21.53 -21.94
C GLN A 215 -17.82 -21.12 -23.09
N HIS A 216 -17.57 -19.81 -23.24
CA HIS A 216 -16.76 -19.30 -24.34
C HIS A 216 -15.37 -19.96 -24.32
N PRO A 217 -14.87 -20.47 -25.46
CA PRO A 217 -13.72 -21.37 -25.48
C PRO A 217 -12.38 -20.71 -25.14
N LYS A 218 -12.31 -19.37 -25.18
CA LYS A 218 -11.05 -18.61 -25.02
C LYS A 218 -11.07 -17.54 -23.94
N VAL A 219 -12.25 -17.09 -23.53
CA VAL A 219 -12.39 -15.95 -22.60
C VAL A 219 -13.35 -16.38 -21.52
N LYS A 220 -13.01 -16.14 -20.26
CA LYS A 220 -13.85 -16.47 -19.11
C LYS A 220 -13.92 -15.25 -18.22
N ALA A 221 -15.10 -14.69 -18.05
CA ALA A 221 -15.30 -13.58 -17.12
C ALA A 221 -14.92 -13.99 -15.69
N ASP A 222 -14.45 -13.01 -14.91
CA ASP A 222 -14.14 -13.18 -13.48
C ASP A 222 -15.41 -13.37 -12.64
N GLY A 223 -16.56 -12.97 -13.18
CA GLY A 223 -17.87 -13.28 -12.63
C GLY A 223 -19.01 -12.98 -13.61
N TYR A 224 -20.18 -13.53 -13.31
CA TYR A 224 -21.39 -13.38 -14.13
C TYR A 224 -22.55 -12.94 -13.27
N VAL A 225 -23.20 -11.84 -13.64
CA VAL A 225 -24.28 -11.21 -12.89
C VAL A 225 -25.48 -10.99 -13.81
N ALA A 226 -26.70 -11.02 -13.28
CA ALA A 226 -27.91 -10.88 -14.07
C ALA A 226 -28.00 -9.53 -14.77
N ASN A 227 -27.58 -8.44 -14.13
CA ASN A 227 -27.62 -7.07 -14.66
C ASN A 227 -26.68 -6.14 -13.86
N LEU A 228 -26.63 -4.86 -14.24
CA LEU A 228 -25.82 -3.85 -13.56
C LEU A 228 -26.22 -3.63 -12.09
N ALA A 229 -27.51 -3.74 -11.75
CA ALA A 229 -27.95 -3.52 -10.37
C ALA A 229 -27.38 -4.59 -9.43
N GLU A 230 -27.45 -5.87 -9.81
CA GLU A 230 -26.83 -6.96 -9.04
C GLU A 230 -25.32 -6.79 -8.93
N ALA A 231 -24.66 -6.38 -10.02
CA ALA A 231 -23.23 -6.09 -10.01
C ALA A 231 -22.89 -5.02 -8.96
N VAL A 232 -23.64 -3.92 -8.95
CA VAL A 232 -23.45 -2.80 -8.02
C VAL A 232 -23.75 -3.22 -6.59
N ASP A 233 -24.82 -3.98 -6.34
CA ASP A 233 -25.18 -4.45 -5.00
C ASP A 233 -24.05 -5.30 -4.40
N ILE A 234 -23.54 -6.28 -5.15
CA ILE A 234 -22.41 -7.13 -4.72
C ILE A 234 -21.16 -6.28 -4.46
N LEU A 235 -20.81 -5.36 -5.36
CA LEU A 235 -19.62 -4.52 -5.21
C LEU A 235 -19.72 -3.61 -3.99
N LEU A 236 -20.87 -3.00 -3.74
CA LEU A 236 -21.07 -2.11 -2.60
C LEU A 236 -21.09 -2.88 -1.27
N GLU A 237 -21.60 -4.11 -1.23
CA GLU A 237 -21.51 -4.96 -0.04
C GLU A 237 -20.06 -5.29 0.34
N GLN A 238 -19.21 -5.59 -0.65
CA GLN A 238 -17.80 -5.92 -0.41
C GLN A 238 -16.97 -4.67 -0.02
N LEU A 239 -17.31 -3.49 -0.53
CA LEU A 239 -16.60 -2.24 -0.22
C LEU A 239 -16.93 -1.66 1.16
N GLN A 240 -17.96 -2.17 1.85
CA GLN A 240 -18.35 -1.75 3.20
C GLN A 240 -17.69 -2.59 4.33
N GLN A 241 -16.90 -3.61 3.98
CA GLN A 241 -16.12 -4.44 4.92
C GLN A 241 -14.68 -3.94 5.07
#